data_AF-A0A2A2W8F5-F1
#
_entry.id   AF-A0A2A2W8F5-F1
#
_cell.length_a   1.000
_cell.length_b   1.000
_cell.length_c   1.000
_cell.angle_alpha   90.00
_cell.angle_beta   90.00
_cell.angle_gamma   90.00
#
_symmetry.space_group_name_H-M   'P 1'
#
loop_
_entity.id
_entity.type
_entity.pdbx_description
1 polymer ?
#
loop_
_entity_poly.entity_id
_entity_poly.type
_entity_poly.pdbx_seq_one_letter_code
_entity_poly.pdbx_strand_id
1 'polypeptide(L)'
;MWNLICRWAAGLFLLGIPVAVADEVVDDVDKIDGLVFREPFSGLSASEIESKLIVFLITDEDPFQWTKAKLDKADKSRLGGGPDVWCGPNFRRSFQKLFVKRPDLKDRCIAQRVVAGLPANLTADAPRSLPPRAITAICDGQYRLLHFSVGVPEPDDLIQMIEDAEENKTLLQLHPDDPAAVGKAVLDRANKRVQRVYQESLDRLAEPMSWDESLAVDDAWVAKYARFVSSLNPSYLFDVRLRFELSDTSDLVRLLVLEQHCETRRDWCDSLAPYIIGRPMRAIMNPLVDTTWGIPAVLEINKEDHDEILRWFSSRRENSYVVLAIKPTYLDRDITWPPPNISRNPLAKRSWNELETAMSHHPFRSVSAEELAVVLRENDEMSISLLAPTRARYVIFEPEKKKLTVIRESDFPGKFINRLQTK
;
A
#
# COMPACT_ATOMS: atom_id res chain seq x y z
N MET A 1 71.27 -4.08 24.47
CA MET A 1 70.80 -4.79 25.68
C MET A 1 70.04 -6.01 25.19
N TRP A 2 70.72 -7.15 25.21
CA TRP A 2 70.11 -8.46 24.95
C TRP A 2 69.09 -8.81 26.03
N ASN A 3 68.08 -9.60 25.63
CA ASN A 3 67.39 -10.68 26.35
C ASN A 3 65.90 -10.68 25.96
N LEU A 4 65.24 -11.78 25.59
CA LEU A 4 65.63 -13.17 25.45
C LEU A 4 64.40 -13.94 24.87
N ILE A 5 64.66 -14.92 23.99
CA ILE A 5 63.92 -16.20 23.79
C ILE A 5 62.48 -16.14 23.21
N CYS A 6 62.23 -16.50 21.95
CA CYS A 6 62.34 -17.79 21.22
C CYS A 6 61.10 -18.71 21.28
N ARG A 7 60.46 -18.83 20.09
CA ARG A 7 60.09 -20.06 19.33
C ARG A 7 59.09 -21.03 20.00
N TRP A 8 58.02 -21.53 19.37
CA TRP A 8 57.85 -22.25 18.09
C TRP A 8 56.37 -22.11 17.65
N ALA A 9 56.00 -21.79 16.41
CA ALA A 9 55.86 -22.68 15.25
C ALA A 9 54.86 -23.85 15.41
N ALA A 10 53.60 -23.61 15.02
CA ALA A 10 52.67 -24.51 14.31
C ALA A 10 51.55 -23.59 13.78
N GLY A 11 51.28 -23.42 12.48
CA GLY A 11 51.31 -24.41 11.42
C GLY A 11 50.01 -25.20 11.46
N LEU A 12 48.92 -24.65 10.91
CA LEU A 12 47.94 -25.33 10.05
C LEU A 12 46.66 -24.49 9.91
N PHE A 13 46.27 -24.25 8.66
CA PHE A 13 44.89 -24.38 8.16
C PHE A 13 43.77 -24.30 9.20
N LEU A 14 43.19 -23.11 9.37
CA LEU A 14 41.78 -23.00 9.74
C LEU A 14 41.02 -22.63 8.49
N LEU A 15 40.57 -23.70 7.85
CA LEU A 15 39.54 -23.77 6.84
C LEU A 15 38.47 -22.70 7.07
N GLY A 16 38.18 -21.94 6.01
CA GLY A 16 36.87 -21.33 5.87
C GLY A 16 35.85 -22.45 6.00
N ILE A 17 35.09 -22.43 7.08
CA ILE A 17 33.83 -23.14 7.16
C ILE A 17 32.83 -22.15 6.57
N PRO A 18 32.43 -22.29 5.29
CA PRO A 18 31.12 -21.81 4.93
C PRO A 18 30.16 -22.57 5.83
N VAL A 19 29.30 -21.87 6.55
CA VAL A 19 28.08 -22.50 7.05
C VAL A 19 27.29 -22.84 5.80
N ALA A 20 27.56 -24.03 5.27
CA ALA A 20 26.70 -24.73 4.36
C ALA A 20 25.39 -24.90 5.14
N VAL A 21 24.43 -24.03 4.85
CA VAL A 21 23.04 -24.43 4.96
C VAL A 21 22.97 -25.68 4.09
N ALA A 22 22.72 -26.82 4.74
CA ALA A 22 22.48 -28.05 4.03
C ALA A 22 21.32 -27.77 3.06
N ASP A 23 21.65 -27.61 1.78
CA ASP A 23 20.74 -27.89 0.70
C ASP A 23 20.34 -29.35 0.90
N GLU A 24 19.24 -29.56 1.60
CA GLU A 24 18.42 -30.73 1.31
C GLU A 24 18.03 -30.59 -0.15
N VAL A 25 18.75 -31.34 -0.98
CA VAL A 25 18.37 -31.72 -2.33
C VAL A 25 17.00 -32.37 -2.22
N VAL A 26 15.96 -31.54 -2.36
CA VAL A 26 14.62 -32.01 -2.69
C VAL A 26 14.56 -32.00 -4.20
N ASP A 27 14.81 -33.17 -4.75
CA ASP A 27 14.57 -33.50 -6.15
C ASP A 27 13.15 -33.06 -6.58
N ASP A 28 13.08 -32.44 -7.76
CA ASP A 28 11.93 -32.43 -8.69
C ASP A 28 10.63 -31.69 -8.28
N VAL A 29 10.72 -30.43 -7.81
CA VAL A 29 9.53 -29.56 -7.61
C VAL A 29 9.13 -28.76 -8.88
N ASP A 30 9.92 -28.81 -9.95
CA ASP A 30 9.72 -27.99 -11.16
C ASP A 30 8.57 -28.45 -12.10
N LYS A 31 7.74 -29.42 -11.69
CA LYS A 31 6.65 -29.96 -12.53
C LYS A 31 5.25 -29.96 -11.90
N ILE A 32 5.04 -29.25 -10.79
CA ILE A 32 3.67 -28.96 -10.33
C ILE A 32 3.26 -27.67 -11.04
N ASP A 33 2.21 -27.74 -11.88
CA ASP A 33 1.49 -26.60 -12.47
C ASP A 33 1.46 -25.44 -11.45
N GLY A 34 2.35 -24.46 -11.66
CA GLY A 34 2.56 -23.39 -10.71
C GLY A 34 1.33 -22.52 -10.61
N LEU A 35 1.11 -21.91 -9.44
CA LEU A 35 0.12 -20.85 -9.30
C LEU A 35 0.43 -19.73 -10.33
N VAL A 36 -0.45 -19.59 -11.33
CA VAL A 36 -0.34 -18.54 -12.35
C VAL A 36 -1.07 -17.30 -11.86
N PHE A 37 -0.35 -16.18 -11.79
CA PHE A 37 -0.98 -14.88 -11.52
C PHE A 37 -1.79 -14.45 -12.74
N ARG A 38 -3.06 -14.11 -12.49
CA ARG A 38 -3.93 -13.44 -13.47
C ARG A 38 -3.86 -11.93 -13.29
N GLU A 39 -4.30 -11.23 -14.33
CA GLU A 39 -4.50 -9.78 -14.28
C GLU A 39 -5.52 -9.41 -13.19
N PRO A 40 -5.27 -8.31 -12.45
CA PRO A 40 -6.14 -7.88 -11.38
C PRO A 40 -7.50 -7.47 -11.95
N PHE A 41 -8.57 -7.85 -11.27
CA PHE A 41 -9.95 -7.59 -11.67
C PHE A 41 -10.30 -8.09 -13.08
N SER A 42 -9.58 -9.10 -13.57
CA SER A 42 -9.93 -9.76 -14.83
C SER A 42 -11.32 -10.39 -14.76
N GLY A 43 -12.01 -10.42 -15.91
CA GLY A 43 -13.35 -10.99 -16.02
C GLY A 43 -13.37 -12.45 -15.58
N LEU A 44 -14.31 -12.79 -14.70
CA LEU A 44 -14.52 -14.14 -14.21
C LEU A 44 -15.74 -14.76 -14.90
N SER A 45 -15.66 -16.04 -15.22
CA SER A 45 -16.83 -16.80 -15.67
C SER A 45 -17.84 -16.99 -14.54
N ALA A 46 -19.11 -17.24 -14.88
CA ALA A 46 -20.16 -17.49 -13.87
C ALA A 46 -19.78 -18.63 -12.90
N SER A 47 -19.16 -19.70 -13.42
CA SER A 47 -18.68 -20.82 -12.59
C SER A 47 -17.56 -20.38 -11.64
N GLU A 48 -16.65 -19.51 -12.07
CA GLU A 48 -15.58 -18.99 -11.22
C GLU A 48 -16.12 -18.07 -10.12
N ILE A 49 -17.11 -17.24 -10.44
CA ILE A 49 -17.75 -16.32 -9.49
C ILE A 49 -18.36 -17.09 -8.30
N GLU A 50 -18.97 -18.24 -8.54
CA GLU A 50 -19.61 -19.04 -7.49
C GLU A 50 -18.59 -19.84 -6.66
N SER A 51 -17.64 -20.47 -7.35
CA SER A 51 -16.82 -21.55 -6.77
C SER A 51 -15.43 -21.13 -6.29
N LYS A 52 -14.89 -20.00 -6.75
CA LYS A 52 -13.48 -19.62 -6.51
C LYS A 52 -13.35 -18.55 -5.43
N LEU A 53 -12.19 -18.57 -4.79
CA LEU A 53 -11.64 -17.50 -3.98
C LEU A 53 -10.57 -16.77 -4.81
N ILE A 54 -10.60 -15.45 -4.74
CA ILE A 54 -9.62 -14.61 -5.44
C ILE A 54 -8.59 -14.16 -4.40
N VAL A 55 -7.32 -14.46 -4.62
CA VAL A 55 -6.24 -14.09 -3.71
C VAL A 55 -5.38 -13.02 -4.37
N PHE A 56 -5.45 -11.81 -3.84
CA PHE A 56 -4.63 -10.69 -4.25
C PHE A 56 -3.30 -10.70 -3.49
N LEU A 57 -2.20 -10.60 -4.24
CA LEU A 57 -0.90 -10.18 -3.74
C LEU A 57 -0.64 -8.74 -4.18
N ILE A 58 -0.67 -7.81 -3.22
CA ILE A 58 -0.48 -6.37 -3.46
C ILE A 58 0.93 -6.00 -3.00
N THR A 59 1.78 -5.47 -3.88
CA THR A 59 3.16 -5.06 -3.54
C THR A 59 3.39 -3.58 -3.75
N ASP A 60 4.38 -3.01 -3.07
CA ASP A 60 4.73 -1.59 -3.15
C ASP A 60 5.83 -1.30 -4.20
N GLU A 61 5.92 -2.12 -5.24
CA GLU A 61 6.82 -1.88 -6.39
C GLU A 61 6.32 -0.72 -7.28
N ASP A 62 7.17 -0.27 -8.19
CA ASP A 62 6.84 0.79 -9.15
C ASP A 62 5.86 0.27 -10.22
N PRO A 63 4.61 0.79 -10.28
CA PRO A 63 3.61 0.31 -11.22
C PRO A 63 3.98 0.59 -12.69
N PHE A 64 4.76 1.64 -12.99
CA PHE A 64 5.17 1.96 -14.36
C PHE A 64 6.31 1.09 -14.87
N GLN A 65 7.29 0.81 -14.01
CA GLN A 65 8.32 -0.17 -14.34
C GLN A 65 7.71 -1.55 -14.56
N TRP A 66 6.70 -1.88 -13.75
CA TRP A 66 5.94 -3.11 -13.90
C TRP A 66 5.25 -3.21 -15.26
N THR A 67 4.42 -2.23 -15.61
CA THR A 67 3.70 -2.21 -16.89
C THR A 67 4.66 -2.30 -18.07
N LYS A 68 5.78 -1.57 -18.02
CA LYS A 68 6.82 -1.64 -19.06
C LYS A 68 7.38 -3.06 -19.18
N ALA A 69 7.80 -3.66 -18.07
CA ALA A 69 8.40 -5.00 -18.08
C ALA A 69 7.38 -6.09 -18.48
N LYS A 70 6.09 -5.89 -18.20
CA LYS A 70 4.98 -6.73 -18.67
C LYS A 70 4.80 -6.65 -20.18
N LEU A 71 4.81 -5.46 -20.77
CA LEU A 71 4.76 -5.27 -22.22
C LEU A 71 5.99 -5.89 -22.90
N ASP A 72 7.20 -5.62 -22.38
CA ASP A 72 8.45 -6.17 -22.90
C ASP A 72 8.50 -7.71 -22.87
N LYS A 73 7.81 -8.33 -21.90
CA LYS A 73 7.69 -9.79 -21.78
C LYS A 73 6.54 -10.36 -22.61
N ALA A 74 5.39 -9.69 -22.70
CA ALA A 74 4.28 -10.12 -23.55
C ALA A 74 4.71 -10.20 -25.03
N ASP A 75 5.58 -9.28 -25.46
CA ASP A 75 6.21 -9.32 -26.78
C ASP A 75 7.14 -10.53 -26.99
N LYS A 76 7.61 -11.15 -25.89
CA LYS A 76 8.57 -12.27 -25.90
C LYS A 76 7.97 -13.63 -25.54
N SER A 77 6.86 -13.68 -24.79
CA SER A 77 6.21 -14.91 -24.36
C SER A 77 4.71 -14.90 -24.66
N ARG A 78 4.28 -15.75 -25.60
CA ARG A 78 2.85 -16.04 -25.90
C ARG A 78 2.08 -16.73 -24.76
N LEU A 79 2.68 -16.82 -23.57
CA LEU A 79 2.16 -17.54 -22.41
C LEU A 79 2.13 -16.60 -21.20
N GLY A 80 1.22 -15.61 -21.23
CA GLY A 80 0.48 -15.04 -20.09
C GLY A 80 1.17 -14.74 -18.75
N GLY A 81 2.49 -14.71 -18.67
CA GLY A 81 3.24 -14.47 -17.45
C GLY A 81 4.00 -13.15 -17.56
N GLY A 82 3.48 -12.11 -16.90
CA GLY A 82 4.24 -10.88 -16.68
C GLY A 82 5.53 -11.15 -15.88
N PRO A 83 6.30 -10.10 -15.53
CA PRO A 83 7.41 -10.26 -14.60
C PRO A 83 6.96 -10.91 -13.29
N ASP A 84 7.91 -11.28 -12.45
CA ASP A 84 7.58 -11.69 -11.09
C ASP A 84 7.80 -10.51 -10.15
N VAL A 85 7.00 -10.41 -9.09
CA VAL A 85 7.21 -9.41 -8.03
C VAL A 85 8.22 -9.94 -7.02
N TRP A 86 8.80 -9.05 -6.22
CA TRP A 86 9.89 -9.39 -5.29
C TRP A 86 9.60 -10.62 -4.41
N CYS A 87 8.36 -10.80 -3.94
CA CYS A 87 7.94 -11.92 -3.09
C CYS A 87 7.20 -13.04 -3.84
N GLY A 88 7.06 -12.93 -5.16
CA GLY A 88 6.33 -13.89 -6.00
C GLY A 88 6.81 -15.34 -5.84
N PRO A 89 8.12 -15.64 -5.78
CA PRO A 89 8.61 -17.00 -5.56
C PRO A 89 8.18 -17.57 -4.20
N ASN A 90 8.30 -16.77 -3.13
CA ASN A 90 7.90 -17.19 -1.79
C ASN A 90 6.38 -17.43 -1.71
N PHE A 91 5.60 -16.54 -2.33
CA PHE A 91 4.15 -16.68 -2.38
C PHE A 91 3.72 -17.95 -3.14
N ARG A 92 4.32 -18.25 -4.30
CA ARG A 92 4.04 -19.50 -5.03
C ARG A 92 4.44 -20.73 -4.22
N ARG A 93 5.57 -20.69 -3.52
CA ARG A 93 6.01 -21.77 -2.63
C ARG A 93 5.00 -22.01 -1.50
N SER A 94 4.43 -20.96 -0.93
CA SER A 94 3.35 -21.08 0.07
C SER A 94 2.12 -21.79 -0.51
N PHE A 95 1.70 -21.44 -1.74
CA PHE A 95 0.60 -22.11 -2.43
C PHE A 95 0.90 -23.57 -2.81
N GLN A 96 2.12 -23.87 -3.26
CA GLN A 96 2.52 -25.25 -3.55
C GLN A 96 2.41 -26.12 -2.31
N LYS A 97 2.91 -25.65 -1.17
CA LYS A 97 2.79 -26.34 0.13
C LYS A 97 1.33 -26.41 0.60
N LEU A 98 0.54 -25.36 0.40
CA LEU A 98 -0.90 -25.36 0.66
C LEU A 98 -1.60 -26.46 -0.12
N PHE A 99 -1.35 -26.60 -1.42
CA PHE A 99 -2.02 -27.60 -2.26
C PHE A 99 -1.64 -29.04 -1.91
N VAL A 100 -0.46 -29.25 -1.31
CA VAL A 100 -0.10 -30.55 -0.72
C VAL A 100 -0.93 -30.83 0.54
N LYS A 101 -1.10 -29.84 1.42
CA LYS A 101 -1.87 -29.97 2.68
C LYS A 101 -3.39 -29.99 2.45
N ARG A 102 -3.89 -29.24 1.48
CA ARG A 102 -5.30 -29.03 1.12
C ARG A 102 -5.48 -29.14 -0.41
N PRO A 103 -5.48 -30.37 -0.97
CA PRO A 103 -5.60 -30.58 -2.41
C PRO A 103 -6.91 -30.05 -3.00
N ASP A 104 -7.96 -29.94 -2.19
CA ASP A 104 -9.26 -29.37 -2.57
C ASP A 104 -9.16 -27.91 -3.02
N LEU A 105 -8.13 -27.18 -2.58
CA LEU A 105 -7.95 -25.76 -2.89
C LEU A 105 -7.27 -25.49 -4.23
N LYS A 106 -6.67 -26.51 -4.86
CA LYS A 106 -5.90 -26.37 -6.11
C LYS A 106 -6.73 -25.71 -7.21
N ASP A 107 -7.99 -26.13 -7.33
CA ASP A 107 -8.95 -25.60 -8.29
C ASP A 107 -9.92 -24.61 -7.64
N ARG A 108 -9.64 -24.06 -6.46
CA ARG A 108 -10.55 -23.09 -5.79
C ARG A 108 -9.92 -21.72 -5.62
N CYS A 109 -8.62 -21.56 -5.82
CA CYS A 109 -7.94 -20.28 -5.69
C CYS A 109 -7.53 -19.71 -7.05
N ILE A 110 -7.82 -18.43 -7.27
CA ILE A 110 -7.27 -17.65 -8.39
C ILE A 110 -6.35 -16.59 -7.79
N ALA A 111 -5.06 -16.65 -8.09
CA ALA A 111 -4.13 -15.62 -7.66
C ALA A 111 -4.15 -14.45 -8.64
N GLN A 112 -4.29 -13.24 -8.10
CA GLN A 112 -4.14 -11.99 -8.82
C GLN A 112 -3.09 -11.14 -8.14
N ARG A 113 -2.49 -10.25 -8.90
CA ARG A 113 -1.40 -9.42 -8.40
C ARG A 113 -1.64 -7.97 -8.73
N VAL A 114 -1.34 -7.10 -7.78
CA VAL A 114 -1.45 -5.65 -7.92
C VAL A 114 -0.14 -5.02 -7.48
N VAL A 115 0.36 -4.07 -8.27
CA VAL A 115 1.48 -3.22 -7.90
C VAL A 115 0.94 -1.84 -7.56
N ALA A 116 1.19 -1.39 -6.32
CA ALA A 116 0.54 -0.23 -5.70
C ALA A 116 1.55 0.77 -5.08
N GLY A 117 2.83 0.71 -5.47
CA GLY A 117 3.88 1.57 -4.92
C GLY A 117 3.98 2.93 -5.60
N LEU A 118 4.85 3.79 -5.06
CA LEU A 118 5.15 5.08 -5.69
C LEU A 118 6.03 4.89 -6.93
N PRO A 119 5.63 5.37 -8.11
CA PRO A 119 6.45 5.31 -9.30
C PRO A 119 7.67 6.25 -9.23
N ALA A 120 8.70 5.95 -10.01
CA ALA A 120 9.96 6.70 -10.02
C ALA A 120 9.79 8.21 -10.25
N ASN A 121 8.81 8.61 -11.08
CA ASN A 121 8.51 10.02 -11.32
C ASN A 121 7.90 10.76 -10.10
N LEU A 122 7.47 10.04 -9.07
CA LEU A 122 7.02 10.56 -7.78
C LEU A 122 8.01 10.32 -6.63
N THR A 123 9.11 9.64 -6.90
CA THR A 123 10.24 9.49 -5.97
C THR A 123 11.46 10.33 -6.38
N ALA A 124 11.35 11.14 -7.44
CA ALA A 124 12.46 11.83 -8.10
C ALA A 124 13.56 10.86 -8.56
N ASP A 125 13.16 9.70 -9.06
CA ASP A 125 14.05 8.61 -9.50
C ASP A 125 15.00 8.14 -8.39
N ALA A 126 14.66 8.41 -7.12
CA ALA A 126 15.46 7.97 -5.99
C ALA A 126 15.41 6.44 -5.90
N PRO A 127 16.56 5.79 -5.67
CA PRO A 127 16.59 4.35 -5.48
C PRO A 127 15.78 3.98 -4.25
N ARG A 128 15.12 2.82 -4.32
CA ARG A 128 14.37 2.27 -3.20
C ARG A 128 15.31 2.03 -2.01
N SER A 129 15.17 2.83 -0.96
CA SER A 129 15.99 2.73 0.26
C SER A 129 15.34 1.91 1.37
N LEU A 130 14.03 1.67 1.27
CA LEU A 130 13.25 0.94 2.27
C LEU A 130 12.91 -0.48 1.81
N PRO A 131 12.84 -1.45 2.73
CA PRO A 131 12.40 -2.81 2.44
C PRO A 131 11.06 -2.87 1.69
N PRO A 132 10.84 -3.89 0.86
CA PRO A 132 9.57 -4.11 0.18
C PRO A 132 8.47 -4.57 1.12
N ARG A 133 7.24 -4.22 0.76
CA ARG A 133 6.03 -4.52 1.54
C ARG A 133 5.03 -5.25 0.66
N ALA A 134 4.17 -6.02 1.33
CA ALA A 134 3.10 -6.76 0.69
C ALA A 134 1.83 -6.72 1.55
N ILE A 135 0.68 -6.80 0.90
CA ILE A 135 -0.61 -7.10 1.52
C ILE A 135 -1.18 -8.29 0.75
N THR A 136 -1.65 -9.30 1.48
CA THR A 136 -2.37 -10.43 0.90
C THR A 136 -3.84 -10.31 1.27
N ALA A 137 -4.72 -10.30 0.27
CA ALA A 137 -6.16 -10.19 0.48
C ALA A 137 -6.90 -11.33 -0.22
N ILE A 138 -7.91 -11.91 0.45
CA ILE A 138 -8.76 -12.97 -0.08
C ILE A 138 -10.15 -12.40 -0.28
N CYS A 139 -10.70 -12.57 -1.48
CA CYS A 139 -12.03 -12.12 -1.87
C CYS A 139 -12.88 -13.29 -2.36
N ASP A 140 -14.19 -13.09 -2.37
CA ASP A 140 -15.10 -13.97 -3.10
C ASP A 140 -15.04 -13.70 -4.62
N GLY A 141 -15.79 -14.48 -5.39
CA GLY A 141 -15.89 -14.30 -6.84
C GLY A 141 -16.58 -13.00 -7.30
N GLN A 142 -17.16 -12.21 -6.38
CA GLN A 142 -17.68 -10.87 -6.65
C GLN A 142 -16.67 -9.77 -6.27
N TYR A 143 -15.43 -10.13 -5.95
CA TYR A 143 -14.40 -9.21 -5.47
C TYR A 143 -14.78 -8.49 -4.16
N ARG A 144 -15.60 -9.11 -3.31
CA ARG A 144 -15.84 -8.62 -1.94
C ARG A 144 -14.77 -9.17 -1.01
N LEU A 145 -14.16 -8.31 -0.20
CA LEU A 145 -13.09 -8.72 0.71
C LEU A 145 -13.61 -9.69 1.78
N LEU A 146 -12.95 -10.82 1.95
CA LEU A 146 -13.27 -11.85 2.93
C LEU A 146 -12.23 -11.95 4.05
N HIS A 147 -10.96 -11.71 3.75
CA HIS A 147 -9.89 -11.66 4.75
C HIS A 147 -8.68 -10.92 4.18
N PHE A 148 -7.80 -10.38 5.03
CA PHE A 148 -6.55 -9.80 4.58
C PHE A 148 -5.47 -9.89 5.67
N SER A 149 -4.22 -9.83 5.23
CA SER A 149 -3.04 -9.76 6.09
C SER A 149 -2.00 -8.83 5.48
N VAL A 150 -1.18 -8.20 6.32
CA VAL A 150 -0.01 -7.43 5.90
C VAL A 150 1.20 -8.33 5.99
N GLY A 151 1.91 -8.51 4.87
CA GLY A 151 3.00 -9.46 4.73
C GLY A 151 2.72 -10.53 3.68
N VAL A 152 3.69 -11.43 3.53
CA VAL A 152 3.62 -12.60 2.64
C VAL A 152 3.30 -13.81 3.50
N PRO A 153 2.15 -14.48 3.33
CA PRO A 153 1.75 -15.57 4.21
C PRO A 153 2.62 -16.80 4.00
N GLU A 154 2.99 -17.43 5.11
CA GLU A 154 3.50 -18.80 5.11
C GLU A 154 2.35 -19.79 4.84
N PRO A 155 2.64 -21.08 4.56
CA PRO A 155 1.59 -22.04 4.22
C PRO A 155 0.51 -22.17 5.31
N ASP A 156 0.89 -22.13 6.59
CA ASP A 156 -0.06 -22.27 7.69
C ASP A 156 -0.88 -21.00 7.90
N ASP A 157 -0.28 -19.82 7.71
CA ASP A 157 -1.02 -18.56 7.66
C ASP A 157 -2.06 -18.57 6.54
N LEU A 158 -1.66 -19.01 5.35
CA LEU A 158 -2.54 -19.02 4.18
C LEU A 158 -3.73 -19.97 4.37
N ILE A 159 -3.54 -21.11 5.04
CA ILE A 159 -4.65 -22.00 5.44
C ILE A 159 -5.61 -21.24 6.35
N GLN A 160 -5.11 -20.64 7.43
CA GLN A 160 -5.93 -19.90 8.38
C GLN A 160 -6.69 -18.75 7.71
N MET A 161 -6.01 -18.00 6.84
CA MET A 161 -6.61 -16.92 6.06
C MET A 161 -7.75 -17.42 5.17
N ILE A 162 -7.60 -18.59 4.53
CA ILE A 162 -8.64 -19.20 3.68
C ILE A 162 -9.82 -19.67 4.52
N GLU A 163 -9.58 -20.32 5.65
CA GLU A 163 -10.64 -20.78 6.55
C GLU A 163 -11.46 -19.60 7.10
N ASP A 164 -10.80 -18.53 7.52
CA ASP A 164 -11.45 -17.30 7.97
C ASP A 164 -12.22 -16.61 6.83
N ALA A 165 -11.71 -16.69 5.60
CA ALA A 165 -12.39 -16.17 4.42
C ALA A 165 -13.64 -16.98 4.07
N GLU A 166 -13.59 -18.32 4.17
CA GLU A 166 -14.74 -19.20 3.95
C GLU A 166 -15.83 -18.99 5.01
N GLU A 167 -15.44 -18.79 6.27
CA GLU A 167 -16.35 -18.38 7.35
C GLU A 167 -17.05 -17.06 7.01
N ASN A 168 -16.28 -16.03 6.62
CA ASN A 168 -16.84 -14.72 6.28
C ASN A 168 -17.71 -14.77 5.02
N LYS A 169 -17.36 -15.62 4.04
CA LYS A 169 -18.19 -15.87 2.85
C LYS A 169 -19.54 -16.45 3.25
N THR A 170 -19.53 -17.39 4.20
CA THR A 170 -20.76 -18.01 4.74
C THR A 170 -21.59 -16.97 5.50
N LEU A 171 -20.97 -16.14 6.33
CA LEU A 171 -21.66 -15.04 7.03
C LEU A 171 -22.35 -14.06 6.07
N LEU A 172 -21.66 -13.65 4.99
CA LEU A 172 -22.24 -12.78 3.96
C LEU A 172 -23.41 -13.43 3.22
N GLN A 173 -23.40 -14.76 3.07
CA GLN A 173 -24.50 -15.51 2.45
C GLN A 173 -25.70 -15.70 3.39
N LEU A 174 -25.45 -15.82 4.70
CA LEU A 174 -26.50 -15.93 5.72
C LEU A 174 -27.20 -14.59 5.98
N HIS A 175 -26.48 -13.47 5.79
CA HIS A 175 -26.96 -12.11 6.03
C HIS A 175 -26.79 -11.22 4.78
N PRO A 176 -27.43 -11.55 3.64
CA PRO A 176 -27.23 -10.82 2.39
C PRO A 176 -27.70 -9.36 2.45
N ASP A 177 -28.77 -9.11 3.22
CA ASP A 177 -29.41 -7.80 3.36
C ASP A 177 -29.15 -7.16 4.74
N ASP A 178 -28.25 -7.74 5.55
CA ASP A 178 -27.92 -7.24 6.89
C ASP A 178 -26.40 -7.15 7.11
N PRO A 179 -25.74 -6.14 6.52
CA PRO A 179 -24.31 -5.89 6.74
C PRO A 179 -23.96 -5.67 8.21
N ALA A 180 -24.92 -5.21 9.03
CA ALA A 180 -24.70 -4.94 10.43
C ALA A 180 -24.56 -6.23 11.25
N ALA A 181 -25.37 -7.25 10.96
CA ALA A 181 -25.21 -8.58 11.55
C ALA A 181 -23.85 -9.20 11.19
N VAL A 182 -23.39 -9.04 9.94
CA VAL A 182 -22.07 -9.50 9.52
C VAL A 182 -20.97 -8.79 10.30
N GLY A 183 -21.01 -7.46 10.34
CA GLY A 183 -20.02 -6.65 11.05
C GLY A 183 -19.94 -7.01 12.54
N LYS A 184 -21.10 -7.20 13.19
CA LYS A 184 -21.17 -7.62 14.59
C LYS A 184 -20.60 -9.02 14.82
N ALA A 185 -20.93 -9.99 13.97
CA ALA A 185 -20.38 -11.34 14.07
C ALA A 185 -18.84 -11.35 13.90
N VAL A 186 -18.34 -10.55 12.96
CA VAL A 186 -16.89 -10.38 12.74
C VAL A 186 -16.24 -9.69 13.94
N LEU A 187 -16.88 -8.69 14.54
CA LEU A 187 -16.39 -8.03 15.76
C LEU A 187 -16.34 -8.99 16.96
N ASP A 188 -17.41 -9.74 17.20
CA ASP A 188 -17.48 -10.71 18.30
C ASP A 188 -16.38 -11.77 18.18
N ARG A 189 -16.01 -12.13 16.94
CA ARG A 189 -14.88 -13.01 16.65
C ARG A 189 -13.54 -12.31 16.88
N ALA A 190 -13.37 -11.09 16.36
CA ALA A 190 -12.13 -10.30 16.53
C ALA A 190 -11.80 -10.09 18.02
N ASN A 191 -12.80 -9.72 18.83
CA ASN A 191 -12.66 -9.53 20.27
C ASN A 191 -12.21 -10.80 21.01
N LYS A 192 -12.47 -12.00 20.48
CA LYS A 192 -11.98 -13.26 21.08
C LYS A 192 -10.55 -13.61 20.68
N ARG A 193 -10.04 -13.03 19.59
CA ARG A 193 -8.75 -13.42 18.98
C ARG A 193 -7.63 -12.43 19.26
N VAL A 194 -7.94 -11.13 19.20
CA VAL A 194 -6.90 -10.10 19.36
C VAL A 194 -6.46 -9.99 20.82
N GLN A 195 -5.21 -9.58 21.03
CA GLN A 195 -4.70 -9.35 22.38
C GLN A 195 -5.44 -8.21 23.10
N ARG A 196 -5.37 -8.22 24.44
CA ARG A 196 -6.07 -7.26 25.31
C ARG A 196 -5.89 -5.79 24.91
N VAL A 197 -4.69 -5.38 24.50
CA VAL A 197 -4.41 -4.00 24.07
C VAL A 197 -5.26 -3.59 22.86
N TYR A 198 -5.50 -4.53 21.94
CA TYR A 198 -6.36 -4.33 20.78
C TYR A 198 -7.84 -4.45 21.16
N GLN A 199 -8.22 -5.35 22.08
CA GLN A 199 -9.61 -5.46 22.56
C GLN A 199 -10.11 -4.12 23.15
N GLU A 200 -9.33 -3.49 24.03
CA GLU A 200 -9.68 -2.19 24.61
C GLU A 200 -9.84 -1.09 23.54
N SER A 201 -9.02 -1.17 22.49
CA SER A 201 -9.11 -0.26 21.34
C SER A 201 -10.36 -0.55 20.49
N LEU A 202 -10.64 -1.84 20.24
CA LEU A 202 -11.79 -2.33 19.47
C LEU A 202 -13.11 -1.96 20.16
N ASP A 203 -13.25 -2.25 21.44
CA ASP A 203 -14.49 -1.99 22.19
C ASP A 203 -14.84 -0.50 22.18
N ARG A 204 -13.84 0.37 22.43
CA ARG A 204 -13.99 1.83 22.36
C ARG A 204 -14.39 2.32 20.97
N LEU A 205 -13.84 1.70 19.94
CA LEU A 205 -14.05 2.12 18.55
C LEU A 205 -15.29 1.47 17.91
N ALA A 206 -15.80 0.39 18.50
CA ALA A 206 -17.02 -0.28 18.09
C ALA A 206 -18.29 0.43 18.54
N GLU A 207 -18.27 1.16 19.66
CA GLU A 207 -19.40 1.98 20.11
C GLU A 207 -19.89 3.02 19.06
N PRO A 208 -19.00 3.76 18.36
CA PRO A 208 -19.39 4.66 17.28
C PRO A 208 -19.53 3.99 15.90
N MET A 209 -19.35 2.66 15.77
CA MET A 209 -19.77 1.97 14.55
C MET A 209 -21.30 2.01 14.50
N SER A 210 -21.86 3.05 13.84
CA SER A 210 -23.07 2.79 13.06
C SER A 210 -22.64 1.70 12.08
N TRP A 211 -23.03 0.47 12.35
CA TRP A 211 -22.88 -0.62 11.41
C TRP A 211 -23.71 -0.22 10.20
N ASP A 212 -23.08 0.53 9.28
CA ASP A 212 -23.78 1.20 8.19
C ASP A 212 -24.59 0.14 7.45
N GLU A 213 -25.87 0.43 7.20
CA GLU A 213 -26.78 -0.46 6.47
C GLU A 213 -26.29 -0.76 5.03
N SER A 214 -25.21 -0.10 4.60
CA SER A 214 -24.61 -0.23 3.29
C SER A 214 -23.14 -0.63 3.35
N LEU A 215 -22.77 -1.58 2.48
CA LEU A 215 -21.38 -1.91 2.16
C LEU A 215 -20.75 -0.93 1.14
N ALA A 216 -21.45 0.14 0.77
CA ALA A 216 -20.91 1.18 -0.10
C ALA A 216 -19.71 1.88 0.53
N VAL A 217 -18.74 2.22 -0.32
CA VAL A 217 -17.51 2.92 0.05
C VAL A 217 -17.61 4.34 -0.49
N ASP A 218 -18.03 5.25 0.37
CA ASP A 218 -18.15 6.68 0.08
C ASP A 218 -17.16 7.51 0.91
N ASP A 219 -17.12 8.82 0.69
CA ASP A 219 -16.22 9.72 1.41
C ASP A 219 -16.46 9.73 2.93
N ALA A 220 -17.68 9.43 3.38
CA ALA A 220 -18.03 9.34 4.80
C ALA A 220 -17.43 8.08 5.42
N TRP A 221 -17.58 6.93 4.76
CA TRP A 221 -16.96 5.67 5.18
C TRP A 221 -15.44 5.79 5.22
N VAL A 222 -14.83 6.35 4.17
CA VAL A 222 -13.37 6.57 4.11
C VAL A 222 -12.89 7.42 5.30
N ALA A 223 -13.71 8.38 5.76
CA ALA A 223 -13.42 9.19 6.95
C ALA A 223 -13.33 8.35 8.19
N LYS A 224 -14.40 7.57 8.42
CA LYS A 224 -14.55 6.72 9.59
C LYS A 224 -13.43 5.70 9.62
N TYR A 225 -13.14 5.07 8.48
CA TYR A 225 -12.04 4.12 8.31
C TYR A 225 -10.68 4.73 8.65
N ALA A 226 -10.34 5.89 8.07
CA ALA A 226 -9.07 6.56 8.35
C ALA A 226 -8.92 6.95 9.83
N ARG A 227 -9.98 7.47 10.46
CA ARG A 227 -10.00 7.78 11.90
C ARG A 227 -9.82 6.55 12.76
N PHE A 228 -10.45 5.44 12.37
CA PHE A 228 -10.32 4.16 13.04
C PHE A 228 -8.87 3.68 12.99
N VAL A 229 -8.27 3.64 11.80
CA VAL A 229 -6.84 3.26 11.63
C VAL A 229 -5.93 4.20 12.43
N SER A 230 -6.14 5.51 12.35
CA SER A 230 -5.35 6.49 13.12
C SER A 230 -5.47 6.28 14.62
N SER A 231 -6.61 5.80 15.11
CA SER A 231 -6.83 5.50 16.53
C SER A 231 -6.24 4.15 16.96
N LEU A 232 -6.08 3.22 16.01
CA LEU A 232 -5.51 1.88 16.21
C LEU A 232 -3.97 1.88 16.13
N ASN A 233 -3.39 2.78 15.33
CA ASN A 233 -1.95 2.86 15.10
C ASN A 233 -1.10 3.01 16.38
N PRO A 234 -1.50 3.79 17.41
CA PRO A 234 -0.77 3.84 18.67
C PRO A 234 -0.68 2.49 19.37
N SER A 235 -1.76 1.69 19.36
CA SER A 235 -1.79 0.35 19.94
C SER A 235 -0.87 -0.60 19.18
N TYR A 236 -0.87 -0.51 17.85
CA TYR A 236 0.07 -1.26 17.01
C TYR A 236 1.53 -0.91 17.30
N LEU A 237 1.87 0.39 17.31
CA LEU A 237 3.23 0.84 17.59
C LEU A 237 3.68 0.43 19.00
N PHE A 238 2.79 0.47 19.99
CA PHE A 238 3.11 0.00 21.35
C PHE A 238 3.40 -1.51 21.36
N ASP A 239 2.55 -2.30 20.72
CA ASP A 239 2.70 -3.75 20.61
C ASP A 239 4.00 -4.17 19.93
N VAL A 240 4.33 -3.61 18.76
CA VAL A 240 5.59 -3.95 18.07
C VAL A 240 6.84 -3.48 18.82
N ARG A 241 6.77 -2.37 19.54
CA ARG A 241 7.86 -1.93 20.42
C ARG A 241 8.10 -2.92 21.55
N LEU A 242 7.02 -3.46 22.13
CA LEU A 242 7.11 -4.46 23.19
C LEU A 242 7.61 -5.81 22.68
N ARG A 243 7.03 -6.33 21.58
CA ARG A 243 7.36 -7.65 21.03
C ARG A 243 8.74 -7.72 20.38
N PHE A 244 9.21 -6.63 19.77
CA PHE A 244 10.43 -6.63 18.97
C PHE A 244 11.51 -5.66 19.47
N GLU A 245 11.31 -5.05 20.64
CA GLU A 245 12.25 -4.13 21.28
C GLU A 245 12.63 -2.94 20.36
N LEU A 246 11.62 -2.38 19.67
CA LEU A 246 11.80 -1.18 18.84
C LEU A 246 11.75 0.06 19.74
N SER A 247 12.61 1.03 19.46
CA SER A 247 12.87 2.16 20.35
C SER A 247 12.58 3.51 19.70
N ASP A 248 13.06 3.75 18.49
CA ASP A 248 12.99 5.07 17.85
C ASP A 248 12.76 4.99 16.32
N THR A 249 12.84 6.14 15.66
CA THR A 249 12.64 6.23 14.20
C THR A 249 13.72 5.54 13.37
N SER A 250 14.90 5.27 13.94
CA SER A 250 15.97 4.53 13.26
C SER A 250 15.61 3.05 13.07
N ASP A 251 14.71 2.52 13.91
CA ASP A 251 14.18 1.16 13.80
C ASP A 251 13.16 0.98 12.67
N LEU A 252 12.83 2.03 11.90
CA LEU A 252 11.86 1.95 10.81
C LEU A 252 12.20 0.84 9.82
N VAL A 253 13.47 0.72 9.42
CA VAL A 253 13.90 -0.33 8.48
C VAL A 253 13.63 -1.72 9.06
N ARG A 254 13.91 -1.94 10.35
CA ARG A 254 13.67 -3.20 11.04
C ARG A 254 12.18 -3.51 11.13
N LEU A 255 11.36 -2.51 11.46
CA LEU A 255 9.90 -2.65 11.45
C LEU A 255 9.38 -3.07 10.08
N LEU A 256 9.85 -2.44 9.00
CA LEU A 256 9.40 -2.78 7.65
C LEU A 256 9.81 -4.20 7.22
N VAL A 257 10.95 -4.72 7.69
CA VAL A 257 11.32 -6.13 7.49
C VAL A 257 10.37 -7.05 8.27
N LEU A 258 10.07 -6.72 9.53
CA LEU A 258 9.13 -7.50 10.34
C LEU A 258 7.73 -7.54 9.71
N GLU A 259 7.27 -6.42 9.13
CA GLU A 259 5.98 -6.33 8.42
C GLU A 259 5.89 -7.18 7.14
N GLN A 260 7.00 -7.77 6.67
CA GLN A 260 6.94 -8.79 5.62
C GLN A 260 6.34 -10.11 6.11
N HIS A 261 6.28 -10.32 7.43
CA HIS A 261 5.68 -11.48 8.09
C HIS A 261 4.28 -11.15 8.62
N CYS A 262 3.31 -12.03 8.34
CA CYS A 262 1.89 -11.81 8.63
C CYS A 262 1.60 -11.65 10.13
N GLU A 263 2.38 -12.31 10.98
CA GLU A 263 2.29 -12.30 12.43
C GLU A 263 2.56 -10.92 13.04
N THR A 264 3.29 -10.06 12.33
CA THR A 264 3.66 -8.74 12.83
C THR A 264 2.43 -7.84 12.95
N ARG A 265 1.50 -7.90 11.99
CA ARG A 265 0.28 -7.06 11.95
C ARG A 265 -1.02 -7.84 12.11
N ARG A 266 -0.98 -9.11 12.50
CA ARG A 266 -2.18 -9.98 12.62
C ARG A 266 -3.29 -9.33 13.46
N ASP A 267 -3.01 -8.96 14.71
CA ASP A 267 -4.00 -8.33 15.59
C ASP A 267 -4.53 -7.00 15.03
N TRP A 268 -3.69 -6.23 14.34
CA TRP A 268 -4.09 -4.99 13.67
C TRP A 268 -5.03 -5.27 12.50
N CYS A 269 -4.78 -6.31 11.70
CA CYS A 269 -5.64 -6.72 10.59
C CYS A 269 -6.99 -7.25 11.11
N ASP A 270 -6.96 -8.11 12.12
CA ASP A 270 -8.15 -8.66 12.77
C ASP A 270 -9.01 -7.56 13.41
N SER A 271 -8.36 -6.53 13.96
CA SER A 271 -9.05 -5.35 14.50
C SER A 271 -9.74 -4.51 13.41
N LEU A 272 -9.24 -4.53 12.17
CA LEU A 272 -9.84 -3.80 11.05
C LEU A 272 -10.94 -4.59 10.34
N ALA A 273 -10.94 -5.91 10.46
CA ALA A 273 -11.87 -6.79 9.77
C ALA A 273 -13.34 -6.34 9.86
N PRO A 274 -13.88 -5.92 11.04
CA PRO A 274 -15.28 -5.51 11.13
C PRO A 274 -15.66 -4.33 10.21
N TYR A 275 -14.70 -3.48 9.82
CA TYR A 275 -14.95 -2.32 8.97
C TYR A 275 -14.86 -2.62 7.47
N ILE A 276 -14.08 -3.63 7.07
CA ILE A 276 -13.69 -3.81 5.67
C ILE A 276 -14.20 -5.10 5.04
N ILE A 277 -14.54 -6.13 5.84
CA ILE A 277 -15.09 -7.39 5.31
C ILE A 277 -16.42 -7.13 4.59
N GLY A 278 -16.62 -7.80 3.47
CA GLY A 278 -17.78 -7.67 2.59
C GLY A 278 -17.69 -6.51 1.60
N ARG A 279 -16.77 -5.56 1.79
CA ARG A 279 -16.67 -4.39 0.91
C ARG A 279 -16.01 -4.72 -0.42
N PRO A 280 -16.38 -4.01 -1.51
CA PRO A 280 -15.76 -4.23 -2.82
C PRO A 280 -14.26 -3.89 -2.79
N MET A 281 -13.41 -4.87 -3.12
CA MET A 281 -11.96 -4.75 -3.06
C MET A 281 -11.45 -3.55 -3.88
N ARG A 282 -12.00 -3.34 -5.08
CA ARG A 282 -11.63 -2.21 -5.94
C ARG A 282 -11.84 -0.85 -5.28
N ALA A 283 -12.86 -0.71 -4.43
CA ALA A 283 -13.16 0.54 -3.75
C ALA A 283 -12.32 0.76 -2.50
N ILE A 284 -11.99 -0.32 -1.76
CA ILE A 284 -11.19 -0.22 -0.52
C ILE A 284 -9.69 -0.32 -0.74
N MET A 285 -9.21 -0.73 -1.91
CA MET A 285 -7.79 -1.02 -2.15
C MET A 285 -6.89 0.20 -1.90
N ASN A 286 -7.26 1.37 -2.42
CA ASN A 286 -6.48 2.61 -2.19
C ASN A 286 -6.48 3.00 -0.70
N PRO A 287 -7.63 3.10 -0.01
CA PRO A 287 -7.65 3.32 1.44
C PRO A 287 -6.82 2.30 2.24
N LEU A 288 -6.94 1.01 1.91
CA LEU A 288 -6.23 -0.05 2.60
C LEU A 288 -4.71 0.11 2.46
N VAL A 289 -4.22 0.21 1.22
CA VAL A 289 -2.79 0.33 0.93
C VAL A 289 -2.20 1.58 1.59
N ASP A 290 -2.85 2.73 1.41
CA ASP A 290 -2.33 4.00 1.93
C ASP A 290 -2.33 4.04 3.46
N THR A 291 -3.40 3.59 4.11
CA THR A 291 -3.46 3.58 5.58
C THR A 291 -2.56 2.52 6.22
N THR A 292 -2.32 1.38 5.56
CA THR A 292 -1.36 0.37 6.04
C THR A 292 0.08 0.88 5.95
N TRP A 293 0.44 1.47 4.81
CA TRP A 293 1.84 1.82 4.49
C TRP A 293 2.22 3.27 4.81
N GLY A 294 1.25 4.14 5.08
CA GLY A 294 1.44 5.57 5.32
C GLY A 294 1.92 6.35 4.08
N ILE A 295 1.72 5.78 2.89
CA ILE A 295 2.17 6.32 1.61
C ILE A 295 1.03 6.17 0.61
N PRO A 296 0.71 7.21 -0.20
CA PRO A 296 -0.40 7.12 -1.13
C PRO A 296 -0.19 6.01 -2.16
N ALA A 297 -1.23 5.23 -2.37
CA ALA A 297 -1.25 4.16 -3.37
C ALA A 297 -1.31 4.75 -4.78
N VAL A 298 -0.52 4.18 -5.69
CA VAL A 298 -0.61 4.42 -7.13
C VAL A 298 -0.72 3.05 -7.78
N LEU A 299 -1.87 2.74 -8.38
CA LEU A 299 -2.14 1.41 -8.91
C LEU A 299 -1.62 1.27 -10.35
N GLU A 300 -1.65 0.07 -10.92
CA GLU A 300 -1.34 -0.13 -12.34
C GLU A 300 -2.35 0.62 -13.22
N ILE A 301 -1.85 1.59 -14.00
CA ILE A 301 -2.67 2.64 -14.62
C ILE A 301 -2.98 2.33 -16.08
N ASN A 302 -4.27 2.22 -16.42
CA ASN A 302 -4.72 2.39 -17.80
C ASN A 302 -4.86 3.88 -18.10
N LYS A 303 -4.24 4.34 -19.19
CA LYS A 303 -4.32 5.75 -19.63
C LYS A 303 -5.76 6.23 -19.77
N GLU A 304 -6.63 5.37 -20.29
CA GLU A 304 -8.04 5.65 -20.56
C GLU A 304 -8.81 6.07 -19.29
N ASP A 305 -8.44 5.54 -18.13
CA ASP A 305 -9.06 5.88 -16.84
C ASP A 305 -8.75 7.32 -16.40
N HIS A 306 -7.76 7.98 -17.03
CA HIS A 306 -7.29 9.33 -16.67
C HIS A 306 -7.35 10.32 -17.84
N ASP A 307 -8.08 10.00 -18.90
CA ASP A 307 -8.22 10.85 -20.10
C ASP A 307 -8.71 12.27 -19.76
N GLU A 308 -9.60 12.40 -18.77
CA GLU A 308 -10.17 13.69 -18.37
C GLU A 308 -9.10 14.63 -17.79
N ILE A 309 -8.30 14.16 -16.83
CA ILE A 309 -7.24 14.97 -16.22
C ILE A 309 -6.13 15.29 -17.23
N LEU A 310 -5.78 14.32 -18.09
CA LEU A 310 -4.79 14.52 -19.15
C LEU A 310 -5.21 15.62 -20.12
N ARG A 311 -6.45 15.54 -20.65
CA ARG A 311 -6.98 16.58 -21.55
C ARG A 311 -7.10 17.93 -20.85
N TRP A 312 -7.53 17.95 -19.59
CA TRP A 312 -7.62 19.17 -18.80
C TRP A 312 -6.26 19.84 -18.62
N PHE A 313 -5.22 19.06 -18.34
CA PHE A 313 -3.86 19.55 -18.15
C PHE A 313 -3.25 20.05 -19.46
N SER A 314 -3.23 19.21 -20.50
CA SER A 314 -2.57 19.54 -21.77
C SER A 314 -3.18 20.77 -22.45
N SER A 315 -4.50 20.97 -22.36
CA SER A 315 -5.18 22.16 -22.93
C SER A 315 -4.78 23.50 -22.30
N ARG A 316 -4.14 23.49 -21.12
CA ARG A 316 -3.78 24.70 -20.36
C ARG A 316 -2.28 24.88 -20.19
N ARG A 317 -1.53 23.80 -20.36
CA ARG A 317 -0.11 23.67 -20.08
C ARG A 317 0.79 24.67 -20.81
N GLU A 318 0.41 25.04 -22.03
CA GLU A 318 1.19 25.96 -22.87
C GLU A 318 0.88 27.43 -22.56
N ASN A 319 -0.37 27.74 -22.19
CA ASN A 319 -0.86 29.12 -22.17
C ASN A 319 -0.93 29.75 -20.78
N SER A 320 -0.83 28.95 -19.72
CA SER A 320 -1.06 29.43 -18.36
C SER A 320 -0.24 28.65 -17.34
N TYR A 321 -0.09 29.25 -16.16
CA TYR A 321 0.34 28.50 -14.99
C TYR A 321 -0.73 27.46 -14.66
N VAL A 322 -0.32 26.21 -14.42
CA VAL A 322 -1.23 25.17 -13.94
C VAL A 322 -0.82 24.79 -12.54
N VAL A 323 -1.79 24.73 -11.62
CA VAL A 323 -1.58 24.35 -10.22
C VAL A 323 -2.31 23.05 -9.95
N LEU A 324 -1.55 22.05 -9.50
CA LEU A 324 -2.09 20.79 -9.01
C LEU A 324 -1.93 20.74 -7.49
N ALA A 325 -3.04 20.69 -6.76
CA ALA A 325 -3.06 20.49 -5.31
C ALA A 325 -3.11 18.99 -5.00
N ILE A 326 -2.10 18.49 -4.32
CA ILE A 326 -1.95 17.05 -4.03
C ILE A 326 -2.88 16.70 -2.88
N LYS A 327 -3.81 15.78 -3.11
CA LYS A 327 -4.67 15.24 -2.05
C LYS A 327 -3.80 14.58 -0.97
N PRO A 328 -4.06 14.83 0.32
CA PRO A 328 -3.37 14.13 1.39
C PRO A 328 -3.67 12.63 1.32
N THR A 329 -2.84 11.84 2.02
CA THR A 329 -3.17 10.45 2.34
C THR A 329 -4.46 10.39 3.16
N TYR A 330 -5.10 9.23 3.19
CA TYR A 330 -6.34 9.06 3.94
C TYR A 330 -6.15 9.32 5.45
N LEU A 331 -4.98 8.98 6.01
CA LEU A 331 -4.64 9.24 7.42
C LEU A 331 -4.55 10.74 7.74
N ASP A 332 -4.17 11.56 6.75
CA ASP A 332 -3.91 12.99 6.94
C ASP A 332 -5.06 13.87 6.43
N ARG A 333 -6.17 13.28 5.97
CA ARG A 333 -7.28 14.02 5.34
C ARG A 333 -7.98 15.00 6.28
N ASP A 334 -8.03 14.66 7.56
CA ASP A 334 -8.73 15.45 8.59
C ASP A 334 -7.84 16.55 9.15
N ILE A 335 -6.56 16.60 8.75
CA ILE A 335 -5.66 17.69 9.08
C ILE A 335 -6.06 18.88 8.22
N THR A 336 -6.63 19.91 8.84
CA THR A 336 -7.01 21.15 8.16
C THR A 336 -5.82 21.74 7.41
N TRP A 337 -5.96 21.82 6.09
CA TRP A 337 -5.00 22.45 5.19
C TRP A 337 -5.71 23.46 4.29
N PRO A 338 -5.14 24.65 4.05
CA PRO A 338 -3.96 25.22 4.69
C PRO A 338 -4.10 25.34 6.21
N PRO A 339 -3.00 25.27 6.98
CA PRO A 339 -3.07 25.38 8.42
C PRO A 339 -3.65 26.76 8.79
N PRO A 340 -4.51 26.83 9.82
CA PRO A 340 -5.04 28.12 10.26
C PRO A 340 -3.88 29.08 10.57
N ASN A 341 -4.09 30.37 10.30
CA ASN A 341 -3.06 31.38 10.54
C ASN A 341 -2.76 31.50 12.05
N ILE A 342 -1.78 30.75 12.54
CA ILE A 342 -1.37 30.77 13.96
C ILE A 342 -0.36 31.91 14.25
N SER A 343 0.09 32.64 13.22
CA SER A 343 1.05 33.73 13.41
C SER A 343 0.46 34.90 14.19
N ARG A 344 0.96 35.10 15.42
CA ARG A 344 0.86 36.38 16.17
C ARG A 344 1.88 37.43 15.70
N ASN A 345 2.74 37.09 14.74
CA ASN A 345 3.84 37.95 14.30
C ASN A 345 3.41 38.77 13.06
N PRO A 346 3.24 40.10 13.17
CA PRO A 346 2.85 40.97 12.05
C PRO A 346 3.92 41.04 10.93
N LEU A 347 5.12 40.49 11.15
CA LEU A 347 6.19 40.39 10.15
C LEU A 347 6.20 39.09 9.35
N ALA A 348 5.42 38.06 9.75
CA ALA A 348 5.15 36.90 8.91
C ALA A 348 4.12 37.29 7.84
N LYS A 349 4.54 38.15 6.91
CA LYS A 349 3.65 39.00 6.10
C LYS A 349 2.77 38.28 5.09
N ARG A 350 2.91 36.98 4.88
CA ARG A 350 2.02 36.24 3.96
C ARG A 350 1.73 34.82 4.43
N SER A 351 0.46 34.47 4.41
CA SER A 351 -0.08 33.20 4.88
C SER A 351 -0.19 32.12 3.81
N TRP A 352 -0.37 30.86 4.25
CA TRP A 352 -0.75 29.76 3.36
C TRP A 352 -2.08 30.02 2.66
N ASN A 353 -3.05 30.64 3.36
CA ASN A 353 -4.32 31.06 2.77
C ASN A 353 -4.14 32.06 1.64
N GLU A 354 -3.25 33.03 1.79
CA GLU A 354 -2.92 33.98 0.71
C GLU A 354 -2.25 33.29 -0.48
N LEU A 355 -1.42 32.27 -0.24
CA LEU A 355 -0.82 31.49 -1.31
C LEU A 355 -1.86 30.69 -2.09
N GLU A 356 -2.78 30.02 -1.40
CA GLU A 356 -3.86 29.30 -2.06
C GLU A 356 -4.81 30.25 -2.81
N THR A 357 -5.09 31.42 -2.24
CA THR A 357 -5.84 32.49 -2.93
C THR A 357 -5.09 32.99 -4.17
N ALA A 358 -3.76 33.14 -4.12
CA ALA A 358 -2.99 33.51 -5.30
C ALA A 358 -3.04 32.41 -6.37
N MET A 359 -2.90 31.14 -5.97
CA MET A 359 -2.94 29.98 -6.86
C MET A 359 -4.32 29.79 -7.52
N SER A 360 -5.41 30.11 -6.84
CA SER A 360 -6.78 29.93 -7.36
C SER A 360 -7.12 30.88 -8.52
N HIS A 361 -6.32 31.92 -8.76
CA HIS A 361 -6.44 32.77 -9.95
C HIS A 361 -5.92 32.10 -11.22
N HIS A 362 -5.26 30.96 -11.09
CA HIS A 362 -4.79 30.13 -12.20
C HIS A 362 -5.62 28.85 -12.29
N PRO A 363 -5.58 28.10 -13.41
CA PRO A 363 -6.11 26.75 -13.45
C PRO A 363 -5.62 25.88 -12.30
N PHE A 364 -6.53 25.62 -11.37
CA PHE A 364 -6.26 24.95 -10.12
C PHE A 364 -7.12 23.68 -10.04
N ARG A 365 -6.49 22.54 -9.76
CA ARG A 365 -7.20 21.26 -9.59
C ARG A 365 -6.57 20.44 -8.47
N SER A 366 -7.42 19.83 -7.64
CA SER A 366 -6.97 18.82 -6.69
C SER A 366 -6.82 17.47 -7.38
N VAL A 367 -5.70 16.80 -7.14
CA VAL A 367 -5.33 15.53 -7.78
C VAL A 367 -4.85 14.50 -6.76
N SER A 368 -5.15 13.22 -6.99
CA SER A 368 -4.53 12.11 -6.27
C SER A 368 -3.05 11.95 -6.68
N ALA A 369 -2.29 11.17 -5.91
CA ALA A 369 -0.93 10.79 -6.30
C ALA A 369 -0.92 10.06 -7.65
N GLU A 370 -1.92 9.22 -7.91
CA GLU A 370 -2.09 8.50 -9.16
C GLU A 370 -2.33 9.43 -10.35
N GLU A 371 -3.28 10.37 -10.24
CA GLU A 371 -3.54 11.37 -11.28
C GLU A 371 -2.29 12.22 -11.57
N LEU A 372 -1.55 12.62 -10.53
CA LEU A 372 -0.29 13.34 -10.70
C LEU A 372 0.78 12.49 -11.39
N ALA A 373 0.93 11.21 -11.02
CA ALA A 373 1.87 10.30 -11.64
C ALA A 373 1.62 10.18 -13.15
N VAL A 374 0.34 10.07 -13.54
CA VAL A 374 -0.09 9.97 -14.95
C VAL A 374 0.20 11.27 -15.69
N VAL A 375 -0.14 12.42 -15.11
CA VAL A 375 0.14 13.73 -15.70
C VAL A 375 1.64 13.88 -15.97
N LEU A 376 2.49 13.57 -14.99
CA LEU A 376 3.93 13.70 -15.15
C LEU A 376 4.48 12.75 -16.22
N ARG A 377 4.02 11.50 -16.25
CA ARG A 377 4.49 10.48 -17.20
C ARG A 377 4.07 10.79 -18.64
N GLU A 378 2.78 11.03 -18.86
CA GLU A 378 2.22 11.14 -20.21
C GLU A 378 2.53 12.49 -20.88
N ASN A 379 2.93 13.51 -20.12
CA ASN A 379 3.33 14.82 -20.64
C ASN A 379 4.86 15.05 -20.61
N ASP A 380 5.68 14.03 -20.32
CA ASP A 380 7.16 14.13 -20.22
C ASP A 380 7.61 15.28 -19.28
N GLU A 381 6.91 15.45 -18.15
CA GLU A 381 7.27 16.43 -17.14
C GLU A 381 8.38 15.89 -16.23
N MET A 382 9.09 16.82 -15.57
CA MET A 382 10.14 16.43 -14.63
C MET A 382 9.59 15.57 -13.48
N SER A 383 10.36 14.54 -13.11
CA SER A 383 10.14 13.77 -11.89
C SER A 383 10.20 14.66 -10.64
N ILE A 384 9.39 14.35 -9.63
CA ILE A 384 9.37 15.02 -8.33
C ILE A 384 9.43 13.99 -7.21
N SER A 385 9.85 14.40 -6.01
CA SER A 385 9.67 13.57 -4.82
C SER A 385 8.43 14.03 -4.07
N LEU A 386 7.44 13.15 -3.90
CA LEU A 386 6.25 13.44 -3.10
C LEU A 386 6.56 13.56 -1.62
N LEU A 387 7.53 12.80 -1.11
CA LEU A 387 7.76 12.65 0.34
C LEU A 387 8.98 13.42 0.87
N ALA A 388 10.00 13.68 0.05
CA ALA A 388 11.27 14.25 0.52
C ALA A 388 11.50 15.69 0.05
N PRO A 389 12.04 16.61 0.88
CA PRO A 389 12.38 16.42 2.31
C PRO A 389 11.15 16.42 3.24
N THR A 390 10.06 17.02 2.80
CA THR A 390 8.73 16.98 3.43
C THR A 390 7.68 16.79 2.35
N ARG A 391 6.44 16.49 2.74
CA ARG A 391 5.37 16.18 1.79
C ARG A 391 5.11 17.34 0.84
N ALA A 392 5.00 17.02 -0.45
CA ALA A 392 4.57 17.96 -1.48
C ALA A 392 3.07 18.24 -1.31
N ARG A 393 2.70 19.52 -1.35
CA ARG A 393 1.30 19.98 -1.23
C ARG A 393 0.76 20.55 -2.53
N TYR A 394 1.60 21.26 -3.28
CA TYR A 394 1.23 21.80 -4.58
C TYR A 394 2.35 21.61 -5.60
N VAL A 395 1.99 21.43 -6.86
CA VAL A 395 2.91 21.46 -8.00
C VAL A 395 2.43 22.53 -8.96
N ILE A 396 3.32 23.48 -9.26
CA ILE A 396 3.07 24.57 -10.20
C ILE A 396 3.88 24.31 -11.47
N PHE A 397 3.17 24.28 -12.60
CA PHE A 397 3.73 24.18 -13.93
C PHE A 397 3.70 25.57 -14.56
N GLU A 398 4.85 26.08 -14.99
CA GLU A 398 4.91 27.35 -15.71
C GLU A 398 4.71 27.11 -17.21
N PRO A 399 4.01 28.01 -17.93
CA PRO A 399 3.81 27.87 -19.37
C PRO A 399 5.16 27.75 -20.08
N GLU A 400 5.22 26.84 -21.06
CA GLU A 400 6.36 26.57 -21.95
C GLU A 400 7.69 26.17 -21.26
N LYS A 401 7.70 25.96 -19.93
CA LYS A 401 8.91 25.55 -19.20
C LYS A 401 8.80 24.14 -18.68
N LYS A 402 9.82 23.31 -18.93
CA LYS A 402 9.95 21.99 -18.28
C LYS A 402 10.15 22.08 -16.75
N LYS A 403 10.64 23.21 -16.24
CA LYS A 403 10.89 23.39 -14.81
C LYS A 403 9.57 23.62 -14.06
N LEU A 404 9.16 22.63 -13.30
CA LEU A 404 8.08 22.74 -12.33
C LEU A 404 8.55 23.34 -10.99
N THR A 405 7.59 23.75 -10.16
CA THR A 405 7.82 24.20 -8.79
C THR A 405 6.99 23.37 -7.83
N VAL A 406 7.63 22.61 -6.96
CA VAL A 406 6.97 21.88 -5.88
C VAL A 406 6.94 22.77 -4.64
N ILE A 407 5.77 22.97 -4.06
CA ILE A 407 5.57 23.61 -2.78
C ILE A 407 5.31 22.54 -1.73
N ARG A 408 6.10 22.55 -0.66
CA ARG A 408 6.09 21.54 0.40
C ARG A 408 5.61 22.12 1.73
N GLU A 409 5.20 21.26 2.63
CA GLU A 409 4.68 21.63 3.96
C GLU A 409 5.61 22.56 4.75
N SER A 410 6.93 22.33 4.65
CA SER A 410 7.93 23.10 5.39
C SER A 410 8.34 24.41 4.71
N ASP A 411 7.82 24.71 3.51
CA ASP A 411 8.24 25.89 2.79
C ASP A 411 7.57 27.18 3.32
N PHE A 412 8.24 28.31 3.12
CA PHE A 412 7.66 29.62 3.44
C PHE A 412 6.75 30.11 2.29
N PRO A 413 5.43 30.31 2.52
CA PRO A 413 4.48 30.59 1.44
C PRO A 413 4.77 31.91 0.71
N GLY A 414 5.27 32.92 1.42
CA GLY A 414 5.59 34.24 0.86
C GLY A 414 6.54 34.23 -0.34
N LYS A 415 7.45 33.24 -0.43
CA LYS A 415 8.38 33.08 -1.55
C LYS A 415 7.65 32.79 -2.88
N PHE A 416 6.53 32.08 -2.82
CA PHE A 416 5.80 31.65 -4.02
C PHE A 416 4.73 32.65 -4.45
N ILE A 417 4.13 33.38 -3.51
CA ILE A 417 3.11 34.38 -3.82
C ILE A 417 3.68 35.48 -4.73
N ASN A 418 4.90 35.97 -4.42
CA ASN A 418 5.56 36.95 -5.27
C ASN A 418 5.73 36.45 -6.70
N ARG A 419 6.06 35.16 -6.89
CA ARG A 419 6.27 34.54 -8.20
C ARG A 419 4.97 34.43 -9.01
N LEU A 420 3.85 34.20 -8.35
CA LEU A 420 2.52 34.11 -8.96
C LEU A 420 1.90 35.48 -9.26
N GLN A 421 2.29 36.53 -8.53
CA GLN A 421 1.72 37.88 -8.67
C GLN A 421 2.51 38.84 -9.58
N THR A 422 3.80 38.58 -9.85
CA THR A 422 4.67 39.48 -10.63
C THR A 422 4.65 39.22 -12.14
N LYS A 423 3.81 38.30 -12.61
CA LYS A 423 3.66 37.90 -14.01
C LYS A 423 2.21 37.56 -14.28
#